data_AF-A0A6G3MGV5-F1
#
_entry.id   AF-A0A6G3MGV5-F1
#
_cell.length_a   1.000
_cell.length_b   1.000
_cell.length_c   1.000
_cell.angle_alpha   90.00
_cell.angle_beta   90.00
_cell.angle_gamma   90.00
#
_symmetry.space_group_name_H-M   'P 1'
#
loop_
_entity.id
_entity.type
_entity.pdbx_description
1 polymer ?
#
loop_
_entity_poly.entity_id
_entity_poly.type
_entity_poly.pdbx_seq_one_letter_code
_entity_poly.pdbx_strand_id
1 'polypeptide(L)'
;MNQIPTTFHIPRIVKALDESFKGSPIARSALKILNMCMRNKLCVREICKIDSWILILLNSFDKRPDCALVVSETINKAFERPDSLLTLQIVKSRVIPKIVSLLNLPFSDIEQPSCALAHIVSALQSLESEPIHGPEISKLLNSFEVWKEFKNQKHDLFMENPNNQLRIGIAPSGVAGYLVAAHSTAPVLYRTLNTVNRLVDSTPPAPPANDHTD
;
A
#
# COMPACT_ATOMS: atom_id res chain seq x y z
N MET A 1 38.87 8.55 -10.06
CA MET A 1 38.48 7.14 -9.87
C MET A 1 37.40 7.08 -8.79
N ASN A 2 36.12 7.12 -9.19
CA ASN A 2 34.99 6.99 -8.25
C ASN A 2 34.23 5.70 -8.61
N GLN A 3 34.76 4.55 -8.21
CA GLN A 3 34.06 3.26 -8.32
C GLN A 3 33.59 2.86 -6.92
N ILE A 4 32.39 3.33 -6.56
CA ILE A 4 31.59 2.64 -5.57
C ILE A 4 31.01 1.42 -6.31
N PRO A 5 31.11 0.18 -5.80
CA PRO A 5 30.44 -0.97 -6.41
C PRO A 5 28.91 -0.81 -6.22
N THR A 6 28.28 0.00 -7.04
CA THR A 6 26.86 0.41 -6.93
C THR A 6 25.86 -0.72 -7.21
N THR A 7 26.32 -1.91 -7.61
CA THR A 7 25.50 -3.02 -8.11
C THR A 7 25.14 -4.09 -7.08
N PHE A 8 25.67 -4.07 -5.85
CA PHE A 8 25.46 -5.19 -4.90
C PHE A 8 24.31 -5.02 -3.89
N HIS A 9 23.74 -3.82 -3.78
CA HIS A 9 22.71 -3.56 -2.76
C HIS A 9 21.33 -4.12 -3.15
N ILE A 10 20.93 -3.99 -4.42
CA ILE A 10 19.64 -4.50 -4.91
C ILE A 10 19.53 -6.03 -4.74
N PRO A 11 20.50 -6.85 -5.23
CA PRO A 11 20.46 -8.29 -5.00
C PRO A 11 20.42 -8.66 -3.52
N ARG A 12 21.12 -7.91 -2.67
CA ARG A 12 21.11 -8.13 -1.22
C ARG A 12 19.73 -7.85 -0.59
N ILE A 13 19.01 -6.83 -1.06
CA ILE A 13 17.65 -6.52 -0.60
C ILE A 13 16.69 -7.64 -1.00
N VAL A 14 16.75 -8.10 -2.25
CA VAL A 14 15.91 -9.20 -2.75
C VAL A 14 16.20 -10.50 -2.00
N LYS A 15 17.48 -10.80 -1.76
CA LYS A 15 17.91 -11.96 -0.97
C LYS A 15 17.42 -11.87 0.49
N ALA A 16 17.55 -10.71 1.13
CA ALA A 16 17.07 -10.51 2.50
C ALA A 16 15.54 -10.66 2.60
N LEU A 17 14.80 -10.29 1.55
CA LEU A 17 13.36 -10.54 1.47
C LEU A 17 13.05 -12.05 1.34
N ASP A 18 13.81 -12.77 0.51
CA ASP A 18 13.63 -14.20 0.30
C ASP A 18 13.92 -15.03 1.56
N GLU A 19 15.03 -14.75 2.23
CA GLU A 19 15.46 -15.45 3.46
C GLU A 19 14.64 -15.05 4.70
N SER A 20 13.78 -14.03 4.59
CA SER A 20 12.97 -13.58 5.70
C SER A 20 11.86 -14.58 6.08
N PHE A 21 11.65 -14.73 7.39
CA PHE A 21 10.55 -15.51 7.96
C PHE A 21 9.24 -14.70 8.00
N LYS A 22 8.11 -15.40 8.20
CA LYS A 22 6.77 -14.80 8.27
C LYS A 22 6.69 -13.74 9.38
N GLY A 23 6.18 -12.55 9.08
CA GLY A 23 6.11 -11.44 10.05
C GLY A 23 7.42 -10.68 10.29
N SER A 24 8.54 -11.06 9.66
CA SER A 24 9.85 -10.43 9.93
C SER A 24 9.87 -8.92 9.65
N PRO A 25 10.38 -8.07 10.57
CA PRO A 25 10.53 -6.63 10.32
C PRO A 25 11.54 -6.34 9.20
N ILE A 26 12.49 -7.24 8.96
CA ILE A 26 13.45 -7.13 7.84
C ILE A 26 12.69 -7.21 6.51
N ALA A 27 11.73 -8.13 6.39
CA ALA A 27 10.89 -8.25 5.20
C ALA A 27 10.13 -6.94 4.91
N ARG A 28 9.55 -6.33 5.96
CA ARG A 28 8.83 -5.05 5.83
C ARG A 28 9.72 -3.95 5.28
N SER A 29 10.91 -3.81 5.86
CA SER A 29 11.86 -2.77 5.47
C SER A 29 12.37 -3.02 4.04
N ALA A 30 12.70 -4.26 3.72
CA ALA A 30 13.13 -4.66 2.37
C ALA A 30 12.05 -4.35 1.33
N LEU A 31 10.77 -4.66 1.60
CA LEU A 31 9.65 -4.34 0.73
C LEU A 31 9.50 -2.83 0.50
N LYS A 32 9.61 -2.02 1.56
CA LYS A 32 9.53 -0.56 1.43
C LYS A 32 10.66 0.02 0.59
N ILE A 33 11.89 -0.48 0.78
CA ILE A 33 13.05 -0.07 -0.01
C ILE A 33 12.86 -0.50 -1.47
N LEU A 34 12.43 -1.73 -1.69
CA LEU A 34 12.16 -2.27 -3.02
C LEU A 34 11.09 -1.46 -3.75
N ASN A 35 9.99 -1.10 -3.08
CA ASN A 35 8.95 -0.22 -3.62
C ASN A 35 9.50 1.15 -4.07
N MET A 36 10.44 1.72 -3.30
CA MET A 36 11.10 2.96 -3.69
C MET A 36 11.99 2.75 -4.92
N CYS A 37 12.74 1.65 -4.97
CA CYS A 37 13.56 1.28 -6.13
C CYS A 37 12.71 1.11 -7.40
N MET A 38 11.52 0.49 -7.32
CA MET A 38 10.66 0.27 -8.48
C MET A 38 10.14 1.56 -9.14
N ARG A 39 10.23 2.72 -8.47
CA ARG A 39 9.93 4.02 -9.09
C ARG A 39 10.99 4.44 -10.12
N ASN A 40 12.18 3.84 -10.09
CA ASN A 40 13.29 4.16 -10.99
C ASN A 40 13.52 3.03 -12.00
N LYS A 41 13.38 3.34 -13.29
CA LYS A 41 13.57 2.38 -14.40
C LYS A 41 14.92 1.66 -14.37
N LEU A 42 15.99 2.35 -13.98
CA LEU A 42 17.32 1.74 -13.87
C LEU A 42 17.35 0.65 -12.80
N CYS A 43 16.70 0.91 -11.66
CA CYS A 43 16.59 -0.09 -10.60
C CYS A 43 15.72 -1.27 -11.03
N VAL A 44 14.59 -1.04 -11.72
CA VAL A 44 13.74 -2.12 -12.25
C VAL A 44 14.56 -3.03 -13.16
N ARG A 45 15.35 -2.47 -14.08
CA ARG A 45 16.22 -3.23 -14.99
C ARG A 45 17.30 -4.03 -14.25
N GLU A 46 17.91 -3.48 -13.20
CA GLU A 46 18.86 -4.22 -12.37
C GLU A 46 18.18 -5.35 -11.58
N ILE A 47 16.97 -5.13 -11.07
CA ILE A 47 16.18 -6.15 -10.37
C ILE A 47 15.78 -7.28 -11.32
N CYS A 48 15.45 -6.97 -12.57
CA CYS A 48 15.09 -7.97 -13.59
C CYS A 48 16.23 -8.94 -13.92
N LYS A 49 17.48 -8.63 -13.58
CA LYS A 49 18.60 -9.58 -13.69
C LYS A 49 18.51 -10.75 -12.71
N ILE A 50 17.65 -10.65 -11.70
CA ILE A 50 17.44 -11.68 -10.68
C ILE A 50 16.20 -12.49 -11.08
N ASP A 51 16.36 -13.66 -11.70
CA ASP A 51 15.25 -14.42 -12.31
C ASP A 51 14.04 -14.66 -11.39
N SER A 52 14.27 -14.80 -10.08
CA SER A 52 13.25 -15.12 -9.07
C SER A 52 12.60 -13.91 -8.39
N TRP A 53 12.96 -12.67 -8.75
CA TRP A 53 12.52 -11.47 -8.01
C TRP A 53 10.99 -11.35 -7.92
N ILE A 54 10.27 -11.68 -9.01
CA ILE A 54 8.81 -11.60 -9.06
C ILE A 54 8.19 -12.62 -8.11
N LEU A 55 8.69 -13.85 -8.12
CA LEU A 55 8.17 -14.90 -7.24
C LEU A 55 8.41 -14.57 -5.78
N ILE A 56 9.59 -14.06 -5.44
CA ILE A 56 9.93 -13.59 -4.08
C ILE A 56 8.97 -12.47 -3.64
N LEU A 57 8.69 -11.52 -4.52
CA LEU A 57 7.74 -10.44 -4.26
C LEU A 57 6.32 -10.98 -4.06
N LEU A 58 5.87 -11.93 -4.89
CA LEU A 58 4.54 -12.54 -4.76
C LEU A 58 4.41 -13.43 -3.51
N ASN A 59 5.47 -14.12 -3.09
CA ASN A 59 5.51 -14.87 -1.82
C ASN A 59 5.37 -13.95 -0.60
N SER A 60 5.62 -12.64 -0.77
CA SER A 60 5.48 -11.67 0.33
C SER A 60 4.03 -11.46 0.75
N PHE A 61 3.04 -11.73 -0.12
CA PHE A 61 1.62 -11.73 0.28
C PHE A 61 1.34 -12.77 1.37
N ASP A 62 1.94 -13.96 1.26
CA ASP A 62 1.76 -15.05 2.24
C ASP A 62 2.57 -14.81 3.53
N LYS A 63 3.79 -14.26 3.39
CA LYS A 63 4.69 -14.00 4.52
C LYS A 63 4.30 -12.75 5.33
N ARG A 64 3.67 -11.77 4.70
CA ARG A 64 3.39 -10.43 5.24
C ARG A 64 2.09 -9.86 4.64
N PRO A 65 0.91 -10.40 5.00
CA PRO A 65 -0.36 -9.91 4.47
C PRO A 65 -0.63 -8.44 4.87
N ASP A 66 -0.11 -8.02 6.04
CA ASP A 66 -0.12 -6.63 6.52
C ASP A 66 0.63 -5.64 5.59
N CYS A 67 1.47 -6.16 4.68
CA CYS A 67 2.21 -5.38 3.68
C CYS A 67 1.64 -5.51 2.27
N ALA A 68 0.50 -6.18 2.09
CA ALA A 68 -0.10 -6.44 0.78
C ALA A 68 -0.24 -5.19 -0.08
N LEU A 69 -0.61 -4.05 0.51
CA LEU A 69 -0.72 -2.76 -0.20
C LEU A 69 0.62 -2.27 -0.75
N VAL A 70 1.71 -2.41 0.01
CA VAL A 70 3.06 -2.03 -0.44
C VAL A 70 3.54 -2.98 -1.53
N VAL A 71 3.25 -4.28 -1.39
CA VAL A 71 3.62 -5.29 -2.39
C VAL A 71 2.89 -5.06 -3.70
N SER A 72 1.58 -4.82 -3.66
CA SER A 72 0.78 -4.53 -4.87
C SER A 72 1.21 -3.25 -5.55
N GLU A 73 1.51 -2.19 -4.80
CA GLU A 73 2.08 -0.94 -5.33
C GLU A 73 3.44 -1.18 -5.99
N THR A 74 4.29 -2.02 -5.37
CA THR A 74 5.61 -2.39 -5.91
C THR A 74 5.48 -3.11 -7.25
N ILE A 75 4.55 -4.07 -7.35
CA ILE A 75 4.25 -4.80 -8.59
C ILE A 75 3.75 -3.84 -9.66
N ASN A 76 2.79 -2.99 -9.33
CA ASN A 76 2.23 -2.02 -10.26
C ASN A 76 3.31 -1.10 -10.85
N LYS A 77 4.18 -0.55 -10.00
CA LYS A 77 5.29 0.30 -10.47
C LYS A 77 6.29 -0.45 -11.34
N ALA A 78 6.60 -1.69 -10.99
CA ALA A 78 7.51 -2.50 -11.78
C ALA A 78 6.95 -2.79 -13.17
N PHE A 79 5.62 -2.90 -13.30
CA PHE A 79 4.94 -3.22 -14.56
C PHE A 79 4.35 -2.01 -15.27
N GLU A 80 4.37 -0.80 -14.68
CA GLU A 80 3.76 0.42 -15.23
C GLU A 80 4.25 0.70 -16.65
N ARG A 81 5.54 0.42 -16.92
CA ARG A 81 6.18 0.56 -18.24
C ARG A 81 7.04 -0.68 -18.49
N PRO A 82 6.43 -1.80 -18.91
CA PRO A 82 7.14 -3.06 -19.01
C PRO A 82 8.07 -3.03 -20.24
N ASP A 83 9.34 -3.36 -20.03
CA ASP A 83 10.28 -3.64 -21.12
C ASP A 83 10.05 -5.06 -21.62
N SER A 84 10.32 -5.33 -22.90
CA SER A 84 10.08 -6.66 -23.50
C SER A 84 10.85 -7.80 -22.79
N LEU A 85 11.99 -7.50 -22.16
CA LEU A 85 12.73 -8.47 -21.33
C LEU A 85 11.96 -8.87 -20.06
N LEU A 86 11.33 -7.90 -19.38
CA LEU A 86 10.52 -8.15 -18.19
C LEU A 86 9.28 -8.96 -18.55
N THR A 87 8.60 -8.61 -19.65
CA THR A 87 7.41 -9.32 -20.11
C THR A 87 7.75 -10.76 -20.51
N LEU A 88 8.87 -10.97 -21.20
CA LEU A 88 9.39 -12.30 -21.50
C LEU A 88 9.70 -13.11 -20.22
N GLN A 89 10.29 -12.48 -19.20
CA GLN A 89 10.55 -13.13 -17.92
C GLN A 89 9.25 -13.55 -17.23
N ILE A 90 8.20 -12.72 -17.27
CA ILE A 90 6.88 -13.05 -16.70
C ILE A 90 6.25 -14.26 -17.39
N VAL A 91 6.29 -14.28 -18.73
CA VAL A 91 5.79 -15.42 -19.51
C VAL A 91 6.56 -16.69 -19.17
N LYS A 92 7.89 -16.64 -19.13
CA LYS A 92 8.76 -17.79 -18.82
C LYS A 92 8.58 -18.30 -17.38
N SER A 93 8.43 -17.40 -16.43
CA SER A 93 8.31 -17.74 -15.00
C SER A 93 6.93 -18.26 -14.61
N ARG A 94 5.94 -18.21 -15.52
CA ARG A 94 4.56 -18.68 -15.29
C ARG A 94 3.94 -18.09 -14.02
N VAL A 95 4.23 -16.82 -13.73
CA VAL A 95 3.74 -16.12 -12.53
C VAL A 95 2.34 -15.54 -12.69
N ILE A 96 1.84 -15.41 -13.94
CA ILE A 96 0.51 -14.86 -14.23
C ILE A 96 -0.62 -15.53 -13.43
N PRO A 97 -0.73 -16.88 -13.36
CA PRO A 97 -1.77 -17.53 -12.56
C PRO A 97 -1.68 -17.16 -11.07
N LYS A 98 -0.46 -17.00 -10.54
CA LYS A 98 -0.25 -16.57 -9.16
C LYS A 98 -0.74 -15.13 -8.96
N ILE A 99 -0.42 -14.21 -9.88
CA ILE A 99 -0.90 -12.81 -9.80
C ILE A 99 -2.43 -12.76 -9.87
N VAL A 100 -3.05 -13.53 -10.77
CA VAL A 100 -4.52 -13.59 -10.89
C VAL A 100 -5.17 -14.17 -9.62
N SER A 101 -4.54 -15.17 -8.98
CA SER A 101 -5.07 -15.73 -7.72
C SER A 101 -5.13 -14.70 -6.59
N LEU A 102 -4.30 -13.64 -6.64
CA LEU A 102 -4.33 -12.57 -5.65
C LEU A 102 -5.61 -11.72 -5.74
N LEU A 103 -6.27 -11.68 -6.90
CA LEU A 103 -7.51 -10.91 -7.09
C LEU A 103 -8.68 -11.48 -6.27
N ASN A 104 -8.61 -12.75 -5.87
CA ASN A 104 -9.61 -13.40 -5.02
C ASN A 104 -9.27 -13.31 -3.52
N LEU A 105 -8.16 -12.68 -3.14
CA LEU A 105 -7.80 -12.57 -1.74
C LEU A 105 -8.64 -11.48 -1.06
N PRO A 106 -9.10 -11.72 0.19
CA PRO A 106 -9.93 -10.77 0.91
C PRO A 106 -9.15 -9.56 1.45
N PHE A 107 -7.81 -9.62 1.48
CA PHE A 107 -6.92 -8.56 1.98
C PHE A 107 -7.32 -7.98 3.35
N SER A 108 -7.76 -8.84 4.28
CA SER A 108 -8.32 -8.44 5.58
C SER A 108 -7.34 -7.73 6.53
N ASP A 109 -6.03 -7.88 6.30
CA ASP A 109 -4.98 -7.30 7.14
C ASP A 109 -4.56 -5.87 6.73
N ILE A 110 -5.21 -5.28 5.71
CA ILE A 110 -4.92 -3.92 5.24
C ILE A 110 -6.17 -3.03 5.26
N GLU A 111 -5.97 -1.74 5.50
CA GLU A 111 -7.07 -0.76 5.58
C GLU A 111 -7.73 -0.49 4.22
N GLN A 112 -7.00 -0.68 3.13
CA GLN A 112 -7.43 -0.32 1.77
C GLN A 112 -7.30 -1.51 0.80
N PRO A 113 -8.15 -2.54 0.94
CA PRO A 113 -8.13 -3.72 0.06
C PRO A 113 -8.42 -3.36 -1.40
N SER A 114 -9.34 -2.42 -1.64
CA SER A 114 -9.67 -1.88 -2.95
C SER A 114 -8.46 -1.28 -3.67
N CYS A 115 -7.65 -0.47 -2.99
CA CYS A 115 -6.43 0.09 -3.57
C CYS A 115 -5.41 -0.99 -3.94
N ALA A 116 -5.28 -2.04 -3.13
CA ALA A 116 -4.36 -3.14 -3.43
C ALA A 116 -4.81 -3.94 -4.67
N LEU A 117 -6.11 -4.22 -4.79
CA LEU A 117 -6.69 -4.85 -5.98
C LEU A 117 -6.51 -3.97 -7.22
N ALA A 118 -6.76 -2.67 -7.11
CA ALA A 118 -6.58 -1.71 -8.20
C ALA A 118 -5.14 -1.74 -8.73
N HIS A 119 -4.14 -1.73 -7.84
CA HIS A 119 -2.74 -1.86 -8.23
C HIS A 119 -2.45 -3.16 -8.99
N ILE A 120 -3.00 -4.30 -8.56
CA ILE A 120 -2.80 -5.58 -9.24
C ILE A 120 -3.45 -5.56 -10.63
N VAL A 121 -4.68 -5.04 -10.74
CA VAL A 121 -5.40 -4.92 -12.01
C VAL A 121 -4.65 -4.00 -12.97
N SER A 122 -4.22 -2.82 -12.53
CA SER A 122 -3.41 -1.90 -13.34
C SER A 122 -2.12 -2.54 -13.81
N ALA A 123 -1.44 -3.30 -12.94
CA ALA A 123 -0.22 -4.00 -13.31
C ALA A 123 -0.45 -5.02 -14.43
N LEU A 124 -1.53 -5.80 -14.35
CA LEU A 124 -1.91 -6.77 -15.40
C LEU A 124 -2.31 -6.09 -16.71
N GLN A 125 -3.05 -4.98 -16.65
CA GLN A 125 -3.40 -4.18 -17.83
C GLN A 125 -2.14 -3.63 -18.52
N SER A 126 -1.17 -3.12 -17.76
CA SER A 126 0.09 -2.65 -18.32
C SER A 126 0.84 -3.77 -19.04
N LEU A 127 0.84 -5.00 -18.51
CA LEU A 127 1.44 -6.15 -19.19
C LEU A 127 0.72 -6.52 -20.50
N GLU A 128 -0.61 -6.49 -20.53
CA GLU A 128 -1.39 -6.73 -21.76
C GLU A 128 -1.12 -5.69 -22.85
N SER A 129 -0.79 -4.45 -22.46
CA SER A 129 -0.51 -3.36 -23.38
C SER A 129 0.90 -3.39 -24.01
N GLU A 130 1.76 -4.33 -23.59
CA GLU A 130 3.10 -4.46 -24.16
C GLU A 130 3.04 -5.01 -25.60
N PRO A 131 3.78 -4.44 -26.58
CA PRO A 131 3.59 -4.79 -27.98
C PRO A 131 4.03 -6.20 -28.41
N ILE A 132 5.05 -6.80 -27.77
CA ILE A 132 5.72 -8.01 -28.27
C ILE A 132 5.09 -9.28 -27.67
N HIS A 133 5.02 -9.34 -26.35
CA HIS A 133 4.55 -10.48 -25.56
C HIS A 133 3.19 -10.20 -24.88
N GLY A 134 2.71 -8.95 -24.88
CA GLY A 134 1.39 -8.60 -24.35
C GLY A 134 0.21 -9.37 -24.97
N PRO A 135 0.18 -9.68 -26.29
CA PRO A 135 -0.87 -10.52 -26.87
C PRO A 135 -0.93 -11.94 -26.28
N GLU A 136 0.22 -12.53 -25.97
CA GLU A 136 0.32 -13.84 -25.33
C GLU A 136 -0.22 -13.79 -23.90
N ILE A 137 0.17 -12.76 -23.14
CA ILE A 137 -0.34 -12.52 -21.79
C ILE A 137 -1.85 -12.28 -21.80
N SER A 138 -2.35 -11.47 -22.73
CA SER A 138 -3.79 -11.20 -22.88
C SER A 138 -4.57 -12.49 -23.17
N LYS A 139 -4.07 -13.35 -24.06
CA LYS A 139 -4.67 -14.66 -24.32
C LYS A 139 -4.72 -15.53 -23.05
N LEU A 140 -3.63 -15.55 -22.28
CA LEU A 140 -3.56 -16.30 -21.02
C LEU A 140 -4.53 -15.72 -19.97
N LEU A 141 -4.55 -14.41 -19.79
CA LEU A 141 -5.41 -13.73 -18.83
C LEU A 141 -6.89 -13.94 -19.13
N ASN A 142 -7.30 -13.91 -20.42
CA ASN A 142 -8.67 -14.19 -20.85
C ASN A 142 -9.12 -15.64 -20.63
N SER A 143 -8.22 -16.56 -20.21
CA SER A 143 -8.63 -17.89 -19.77
C SER A 143 -9.18 -17.91 -18.34
N PHE A 144 -8.86 -16.91 -17.52
CA PHE A 144 -9.34 -16.81 -16.14
C PHE A 144 -10.65 -16.01 -16.07
N GLU A 145 -11.69 -16.60 -15.48
CA GLU A 145 -12.98 -15.91 -15.29
C GLU A 145 -12.85 -14.70 -14.38
N VAL A 146 -12.11 -14.84 -13.27
CA VAL A 146 -11.80 -13.76 -12.33
C VAL A 146 -11.24 -12.53 -13.05
N TRP A 147 -10.31 -12.72 -13.99
CA TRP A 147 -9.75 -11.60 -14.76
C TRP A 147 -10.81 -10.86 -15.58
N LYS A 148 -11.76 -11.58 -16.18
CA LYS A 148 -12.82 -10.96 -16.99
C LYS A 148 -13.76 -10.10 -16.15
N GLU A 149 -14.01 -10.50 -14.91
CA GLU A 149 -14.79 -9.71 -13.96
C GLU A 149 -14.05 -8.40 -13.65
N PHE A 150 -12.79 -8.49 -13.22
CA PHE A 150 -12.00 -7.32 -12.83
C PHE A 150 -11.64 -6.39 -14.00
N LYS A 151 -11.34 -6.92 -15.19
CA LYS A 151 -10.97 -6.12 -16.38
C LYS A 151 -12.09 -5.19 -16.84
N ASN A 152 -13.34 -5.63 -16.71
CA ASN A 152 -14.50 -4.90 -17.20
C ASN A 152 -15.15 -4.02 -16.12
N GLN A 153 -14.80 -4.22 -14.85
CA GLN A 153 -15.23 -3.38 -13.73
C GLN A 153 -14.41 -2.07 -13.71
N LYS A 154 -14.92 -1.02 -14.36
CA LYS A 154 -14.35 0.34 -14.24
C LYS A 154 -14.50 0.85 -12.80
N HIS A 155 -13.47 1.58 -12.33
CA HIS A 155 -13.30 2.48 -11.15
C HIS A 155 -14.27 2.44 -9.94
N ASP A 156 -15.56 2.17 -10.09
CA ASP A 156 -16.55 2.12 -9.00
C ASP A 156 -16.26 1.00 -8.00
N LEU A 157 -15.65 -0.11 -8.44
CA LEU A 157 -15.25 -1.21 -7.55
C LEU A 157 -14.10 -0.83 -6.60
N PHE A 158 -13.32 0.21 -6.93
CA PHE A 158 -12.17 0.65 -6.14
C PHE A 158 -12.43 1.94 -5.35
N MET A 159 -13.63 2.51 -5.45
CA MET A 159 -14.04 3.72 -4.74
C MET A 159 -14.80 3.41 -3.44
N GLU A 160 -14.52 2.30 -2.77
CA GLU A 160 -15.01 2.09 -1.39
C GLU A 160 -14.34 3.10 -0.45
N ASN A 161 -15.01 4.25 -0.32
CA ASN A 161 -14.81 5.21 0.73
C ASN A 161 -15.17 4.51 2.06
N PRO A 162 -14.27 4.45 3.07
CA PRO A 162 -14.57 3.81 4.35
C PRO A 162 -15.71 4.49 5.14
N ASN A 163 -16.28 5.60 4.64
CA ASN A 163 -17.37 6.34 5.27
C ASN A 163 -18.79 5.98 4.82
N ASN A 164 -18.99 5.00 3.93
CA ASN A 164 -20.36 4.67 3.47
C ASN A 164 -20.99 3.44 4.13
N GLN A 165 -20.82 3.27 5.45
CA GLN A 165 -21.74 2.45 6.24
C GLN A 165 -23.05 3.21 6.52
N LEU A 166 -23.78 3.57 5.46
CA LEU A 166 -25.20 3.88 5.57
C LEU A 166 -25.95 2.56 5.39
N ARG A 167 -26.12 1.83 6.51
CA ARG A 167 -27.14 0.78 6.62
C ARG A 167 -28.49 1.42 6.29
N ILE A 168 -29.00 1.19 5.08
CA ILE A 168 -30.41 1.45 4.78
C ILE A 168 -31.21 0.40 5.54
N GLY A 169 -31.55 0.73 6.78
CA GLY A 169 -32.58 0.02 7.52
C GLY A 169 -33.89 0.25 6.79
N ILE A 170 -34.46 -0.82 6.22
CA ILE A 170 -35.83 -0.82 5.74
C ILE A 170 -36.72 -0.57 6.96
N ALA A 171 -37.12 0.68 7.17
CA ALA A 171 -38.17 1.01 8.12
C ALA A 171 -39.53 0.83 7.41
N PRO A 172 -40.52 0.16 8.02
CA PRO A 172 -41.84 0.04 7.45
C PRO A 172 -42.49 1.43 7.34
N SER A 173 -43.22 1.62 6.24
CA SER A 173 -43.96 2.81 5.84
C SER A 173 -44.65 3.54 7.00
N GLY A 174 -44.34 4.83 7.20
CA GLY A 174 -45.22 5.72 7.98
C GLY A 174 -44.56 6.74 8.91
N VAL A 175 -43.23 6.87 8.97
CA VAL A 175 -42.57 7.87 9.84
C VAL A 175 -41.57 8.70 9.05
N ALA A 176 -41.74 10.02 9.14
CA ALA A 176 -40.86 11.03 8.54
C ALA A 176 -39.39 10.74 8.91
N GLY A 177 -38.53 10.69 7.89
CA GLY A 177 -37.11 10.43 8.06
C GLY A 177 -36.44 11.54 8.87
N TYR A 178 -36.14 11.25 10.13
CA TYR A 178 -35.24 12.09 10.92
C TYR A 178 -33.80 11.78 10.48
N LEU A 179 -33.19 12.73 9.77
CA LEU A 179 -31.75 12.78 9.55
C LEU A 179 -31.07 12.93 10.93
N VAL A 180 -30.55 11.85 11.50
CA VAL A 180 -29.61 11.95 12.62
C VAL A 180 -28.25 12.25 12.01
N ALA A 181 -27.92 13.53 11.91
CA ALA A 181 -26.55 13.95 11.68
C ALA A 181 -25.72 13.46 12.89
N ALA A 182 -24.85 12.47 12.66
CA ALA A 182 -23.85 12.11 13.65
C ALA A 182 -22.88 13.28 13.79
N HIS A 183 -23.08 14.07 14.84
CA HIS A 183 -22.08 15.01 15.34
C HIS A 183 -20.84 14.19 15.72
N SER A 184 -19.73 14.48 15.05
CA SER A 184 -18.42 13.91 15.36
C SER A 184 -18.06 14.24 16.81
N THR A 185 -18.26 13.30 17.74
CA THR A 185 -17.70 13.40 19.08
C THR A 185 -16.22 13.09 18.97
N ALA A 186 -15.42 14.14 18.76
CA ALA A 186 -13.99 14.08 19.02
C ALA A 186 -13.78 13.62 20.48
N PRO A 187 -12.84 12.70 20.76
CA PRO A 187 -12.49 12.39 22.13
C PRO A 187 -11.90 13.64 22.77
N VAL A 188 -12.59 14.15 23.78
CA VAL A 188 -12.13 15.21 24.67
C VAL A 188 -10.92 14.68 25.44
N LEU A 189 -9.71 14.94 24.93
CA LEU A 189 -8.51 14.94 25.75
C LEU A 189 -8.39 16.31 26.39
N TYR A 190 -8.51 16.32 27.71
CA TYR A 190 -8.14 17.44 28.57
C TYR A 190 -6.72 17.91 28.23
N ARG A 191 -6.57 19.18 27.85
CA ARG A 191 -5.35 19.91 28.18
C ARG A 191 -5.68 21.38 28.39
N THR A 192 -5.52 21.75 29.64
CA THR A 192 -5.80 23.04 30.25
C THR A 192 -4.87 24.13 29.69
N LEU A 193 -5.52 25.22 29.24
CA LEU A 193 -5.15 26.64 29.25
C LEU A 193 -3.68 27.04 29.17
N ASN A 194 -3.30 27.68 28.05
CA ASN A 194 -2.28 28.74 28.01
C ASN A 194 -2.70 29.82 27.00
N THR A 195 -3.65 30.66 27.41
CA THR A 195 -3.90 31.96 26.78
C THR A 195 -3.15 33.00 27.59
N VAL A 196 -1.93 33.35 27.18
CA VAL A 196 -1.23 34.51 27.72
C VAL A 196 -0.88 35.43 26.56
N ASN A 197 -1.79 36.34 26.26
CA ASN A 197 -1.44 37.68 25.78
C ASN A 197 -2.65 38.61 25.85
N ARG A 198 -2.79 39.22 27.02
CA ARG A 198 -3.14 40.63 27.25
C ARG A 198 -3.65 40.74 28.67
N LEU A 199 -2.84 41.33 29.54
CA LEU A 199 -3.22 42.48 30.36
C LEU A 199 -1.92 43.02 30.95
N VAL A 200 -1.55 44.18 30.41
CA VAL A 200 -0.71 45.21 31.04
C VAL A 200 -1.36 45.62 32.37
N ASP A 201 -0.53 46.14 33.29
CA ASP A 201 -0.86 46.72 34.61
C ASP A 201 -1.16 45.68 35.71
N SER A 202 -0.52 45.65 36.89
CA SER A 202 0.29 46.63 37.62
C SER A 202 1.21 45.90 38.64
N THR A 203 2.35 46.54 38.94
CA THR A 203 3.26 46.50 40.11
C THR A 203 3.17 45.42 41.23
N PRO A 204 4.32 44.99 41.81
CA PRO A 204 4.40 44.01 42.91
C PRO A 204 4.44 44.64 44.31
N PRO A 205 4.15 43.86 45.37
CA PRO A 205 4.87 44.06 46.63
C PRO A 205 5.56 42.79 47.16
N ALA A 206 6.64 43.04 47.91
CA ALA A 206 7.69 42.17 48.40
C ALA A 206 7.27 41.15 49.51
N PRO A 207 8.07 40.10 49.76
CA PRO A 207 7.78 39.04 50.73
C PRO A 207 8.09 39.44 52.19
N PRO A 208 7.38 38.88 53.19
CA PRO A 208 7.76 38.99 54.60
C PRO A 208 8.90 38.04 54.98
N ALA A 209 9.75 38.50 55.89
CA ALA A 209 10.98 37.90 56.37
C ALA A 209 10.78 36.56 57.11
N ASN A 210 11.72 35.64 56.90
CA ASN A 210 11.90 34.45 57.73
C ASN A 210 12.58 34.85 59.04
N ASP A 211 11.86 34.69 60.15
CA ASP A 211 12.44 34.68 61.49
C ASP A 211 12.77 33.22 61.85
N HIS A 212 14.07 32.93 62.02
CA HIS A 212 14.54 31.71 62.64
C HIS A 212 14.78 32.02 64.11
N THR A 213 14.11 31.21 64.93
CA THR A 213 14.14 31.19 66.38
C THR A 213 15.52 30.79 66.88
N ASP A 214 16.04 31.56 67.84
CA ASP A 214 16.60 31.05 69.10
C ASP A 214 15.78 31.69 70.24
#